data_AF-A0A821AVL1-F1
#
_entry.id   AF-A0A821AVL1-F1
#
_cell.length_a   1.000
_cell.length_b   1.000
_cell.length_c   1.000
_cell.angle_alpha   90.00
_cell.angle_beta   90.00
_cell.angle_gamma   90.00
#
_symmetry.space_group_name_H-M   'P 1'
#
loop_
_entity.id
_entity.type
_entity.pdbx_description
1 polymer ?
#
loop_
_entity_poly.entity_id
_entity_poly.type
_entity_poly.pdbx_seq_one_letter_code
_entity_poly.pdbx_strand_id
1 'polypeptide(L)'
;MFECDQFASRFEIYLANNGLFSFLGPIYQFVPTPFPLNDGRRVIAGFWSDIDTRSSIPSGNKVYYQIHVNQSNTIVFEKAVAYVQQYFPGERSFNPSMIITGTWYRVGAYSYQTNLVNTFQIILATDEIRSFAFLFYNDLQWASPSTSSLIEVNSSSEIGGQAGFNAGDSIIYEMLPYSRTSYVRRLVNT
;
A
#
# COMPACT_ATOMS: atom_id res chain seq x y z
N MET A 1 -1.35 -9.95 -3.72
CA MET A 1 -0.79 -9.35 -4.96
C MET A 1 -1.93 -9.16 -5.92
N PHE A 2 -1.96 -8.08 -6.70
CA PHE A 2 -3.06 -7.74 -7.61
C PHE A 2 -2.56 -7.30 -8.97
N GLU A 3 -3.35 -7.56 -10.02
CA GLU A 3 -3.17 -7.02 -11.36
C GLU A 3 -3.76 -5.61 -11.46
N CYS A 4 -3.11 -4.73 -12.22
CA CYS A 4 -3.23 -3.27 -12.09
C CYS A 4 -3.24 -2.57 -13.46
N ASP A 5 -3.81 -3.21 -14.48
CA ASP A 5 -3.72 -2.75 -15.88
C ASP A 5 -4.56 -1.50 -16.18
N GLN A 6 -5.50 -1.16 -15.30
CA GLN A 6 -6.44 -0.05 -15.48
C GLN A 6 -5.90 1.33 -15.06
N PHE A 7 -4.66 1.42 -14.59
CA PHE A 7 -4.14 2.62 -13.93
C PHE A 7 -3.43 3.58 -14.90
N ALA A 8 -2.99 3.11 -16.08
CA ALA A 8 -1.95 3.73 -16.90
C ALA A 8 -2.40 4.72 -18.00
N SER A 9 -3.45 5.53 -17.78
CA SER A 9 -3.76 6.62 -18.73
C SER A 9 -2.94 7.91 -18.49
N ARG A 10 -2.10 7.94 -17.44
CA ARG A 10 -1.15 9.01 -17.10
C ARG A 10 0.12 8.40 -16.48
N PHE A 11 1.30 8.93 -16.81
CA PHE A 11 2.61 8.43 -16.37
C PHE A 11 3.03 8.92 -14.97
N GLU A 12 2.08 9.34 -14.14
CA GLU A 12 2.36 9.94 -12.83
C GLU A 12 1.84 9.05 -11.71
N ILE A 13 2.72 8.76 -10.74
CA ILE A 13 2.37 8.05 -9.51
C ILE A 13 2.67 8.97 -8.35
N TYR A 14 1.67 9.21 -7.51
CA TYR A 14 1.78 10.02 -6.32
C TYR A 14 1.85 9.10 -5.11
N LEU A 15 2.95 9.22 -4.36
CA LEU A 15 3.15 8.57 -3.07
C LEU A 15 2.56 9.44 -1.96
N ALA A 16 1.55 8.94 -1.27
CA ALA A 16 0.95 9.63 -0.14
C ALA A 16 1.57 9.17 1.18
N ASN A 17 1.88 10.12 2.07
CA ASN A 17 2.33 9.79 3.43
C ASN A 17 1.33 8.87 4.16
N ASN A 18 0.05 8.97 3.82
CA ASN A 18 -1.06 8.18 4.36
C ASN A 18 -1.14 6.74 3.84
N GLY A 19 -0.08 6.17 3.25
CA GLY A 19 -0.02 4.70 3.06
C GLY A 19 -0.54 4.16 1.73
N LEU A 20 -0.56 4.99 0.68
CA LEU A 20 -1.05 4.60 -0.64
C LEU A 20 -0.25 5.21 -1.80
N PHE A 21 -0.37 4.56 -2.96
CA PHE A 21 -0.13 5.15 -4.27
C PHE A 21 -1.44 5.59 -4.91
N SER A 22 -1.39 6.69 -5.66
CA SER A 22 -2.50 7.21 -6.46
C SER A 22 -2.02 7.63 -7.84
N PHE A 23 -2.89 7.53 -8.85
CA PHE A 23 -2.49 7.59 -10.26
C PHE A 23 -3.15 8.73 -11.05
N LEU A 24 -4.08 9.48 -10.44
CA LEU A 24 -4.78 10.60 -11.08
C LEU A 24 -4.51 11.96 -10.41
N GLY A 25 -3.72 11.96 -9.33
CA GLY A 25 -3.43 13.15 -8.54
C GLY A 25 -3.14 12.80 -7.09
N PRO A 26 -2.59 13.74 -6.30
CA PRO A 26 -2.33 13.54 -4.88
C PRO A 26 -3.63 13.35 -4.09
N ILE A 27 -3.58 12.52 -3.05
CA ILE A 27 -4.69 12.31 -2.10
C ILE A 27 -4.31 12.88 -0.74
N TYR A 28 -5.10 13.84 -0.27
CA TYR A 28 -4.95 14.50 1.04
C TYR A 28 -5.88 13.95 2.12
N GLN A 29 -6.72 12.98 1.77
CA GLN A 29 -7.68 12.38 2.70
C GLN A 29 -6.95 11.44 3.68
N PHE A 30 -7.24 11.62 4.97
CA PHE A 30 -6.62 10.88 6.07
C PHE A 30 -7.40 9.61 6.44
N VAL A 31 -8.71 9.74 6.64
CA VAL A 31 -9.60 8.64 7.01
C VAL A 31 -10.06 7.93 5.73
N PRO A 32 -9.85 6.61 5.58
CA PRO A 32 -10.19 5.91 4.35
C PRO A 32 -11.70 5.78 4.13
N THR A 33 -12.13 6.09 2.90
CA THR A 33 -13.46 5.70 2.37
C THR A 33 -13.37 4.26 1.86
N PRO A 34 -14.37 3.39 2.12
CA PRO A 34 -14.33 2.01 1.64
C PRO A 34 -14.17 1.95 0.13
N PHE A 35 -13.47 0.93 -0.35
CA PHE A 35 -13.54 0.57 -1.76
C PHE A 35 -14.90 -0.10 -2.08
N PRO A 36 -15.47 0.19 -3.27
CA PRO A 36 -14.94 1.05 -4.30
C PRO A 36 -15.09 2.55 -3.99
N LEU A 37 -14.17 3.37 -4.50
CA LEU A 37 -14.28 4.83 -4.42
C LEU A 37 -15.18 5.37 -5.53
N ASN A 38 -16.21 6.12 -5.15
CA ASN A 38 -17.23 6.67 -6.07
C ASN A 38 -16.81 7.95 -6.80
N ASP A 39 -15.55 8.37 -6.70
CA ASP A 39 -15.02 9.62 -7.25
C ASP A 39 -13.94 9.40 -8.32
N GLY A 40 -13.85 8.18 -8.85
CA GLY A 40 -12.94 7.84 -9.95
C GLY A 40 -11.47 7.71 -9.55
N ARG A 41 -11.12 7.92 -8.28
CA ARG A 41 -9.73 7.82 -7.81
C ARG A 41 -9.18 6.41 -8.02
N ARG A 42 -8.03 6.33 -8.66
CA ARG A 42 -7.30 5.07 -8.82
C ARG A 42 -6.21 4.99 -7.77
N VAL A 43 -6.25 3.97 -6.91
CA VAL A 43 -5.32 3.82 -5.80
C VAL A 43 -4.90 2.38 -5.57
N ILE A 44 -3.68 2.22 -5.06
CA ILE A 44 -3.22 1.01 -4.36
C ILE A 44 -2.91 1.44 -2.93
N ALA A 45 -3.62 0.87 -1.96
CA ALA A 45 -3.43 1.15 -0.55
C ALA A 45 -2.70 -0.03 0.12
N GLY A 46 -1.51 0.23 0.66
CA GLY A 46 -0.81 -0.71 1.51
C GLY A 46 -1.37 -0.70 2.92
N PHE A 47 -1.59 0.51 3.45
CA PHE A 47 -2.26 0.75 4.72
C PHE A 47 -2.74 2.22 4.74
N TRP A 48 -3.90 2.49 4.14
CA TRP A 48 -4.46 3.83 4.10
C TRP A 48 -5.05 4.23 5.45
N SER A 49 -4.39 5.16 6.13
CA SER A 49 -4.81 5.73 7.41
C SER A 49 -4.16 7.10 7.62
N ASP A 50 -4.56 7.81 8.67
CA ASP A 50 -3.93 9.06 9.12
C ASP A 50 -2.55 8.78 9.74
N ILE A 51 -1.51 8.84 8.89
CA ILE A 51 -0.12 8.60 9.26
C ILE A 51 0.56 9.94 9.50
N ASP A 52 1.26 10.07 10.63
CA ASP A 52 1.88 11.32 11.02
C ASP A 52 3.41 11.25 10.99
N THR A 53 3.98 11.78 9.91
CA THR A 53 5.44 11.83 9.68
C THR A 53 6.13 13.05 10.29
N ARG A 54 5.42 13.86 11.10
CA ARG A 54 5.96 15.12 11.66
C ARG A 54 6.78 14.91 12.93
N SER A 55 6.49 13.86 13.69
CA SER A 55 7.21 13.50 14.92
C SER A 55 8.57 12.85 14.65
N SER A 56 9.49 12.93 15.61
CA SER A 56 10.75 12.18 15.57
C SER A 56 10.58 10.81 16.22
N ILE A 57 10.87 9.74 15.49
CA ILE A 57 11.00 8.37 16.01
C ILE A 57 12.44 7.95 15.74
N PRO A 58 13.21 7.46 16.75
CA PRO A 58 14.56 6.97 16.53
C PRO A 58 14.58 5.94 15.39
N SER A 59 15.41 6.22 14.38
CA SER A 59 15.55 5.38 13.18
C SER A 59 14.22 5.04 12.50
N GLY A 60 13.28 6.01 12.40
CA GLY A 60 11.95 5.76 11.85
C GLY A 60 11.16 7.02 11.50
N ASN A 61 9.85 6.84 11.33
CA ASN A 61 8.89 7.83 10.85
C ASN A 61 9.23 8.42 9.48
N LYS A 62 9.57 7.53 8.53
CA LYS A 62 10.01 7.91 7.20
C LYS A 62 9.19 7.22 6.12
N VAL A 63 8.99 7.95 5.04
CA VAL A 63 8.39 7.44 3.80
C VAL A 63 9.45 7.58 2.70
N TYR A 64 9.72 6.49 2.00
CA TYR A 64 10.72 6.44 0.95
C TYR A 64 10.11 5.89 -0.33
N TYR A 65 10.70 6.27 -1.46
CA TYR A 65 10.43 5.62 -2.73
C TYR A 65 11.73 5.24 -3.43
N GLN A 66 11.68 4.19 -4.24
CA GLN A 66 12.76 3.82 -5.15
C GLN A 66 12.16 3.48 -6.51
N ILE A 67 12.87 3.85 -7.57
CA ILE A 67 12.50 3.53 -8.94
C ILE A 67 13.67 2.76 -9.56
N HIS A 68 13.38 1.57 -10.06
CA HIS A 68 14.33 0.70 -10.73
C HIS A 68 13.98 0.63 -12.21
N VAL A 69 14.86 1.14 -13.08
CA VAL A 69 14.66 1.25 -14.55
C VAL A 69 15.81 0.63 -15.36
N ASN A 70 16.63 -0.20 -14.73
CA ASN A 70 17.77 -0.85 -15.37
C ASN A 70 17.95 -2.24 -14.77
N GLN A 71 18.04 -3.25 -15.64
CA GLN A 71 18.20 -4.67 -15.28
C GLN A 71 19.53 -4.97 -14.57
N SER A 72 20.39 -3.98 -14.32
CA SER A 72 21.62 -4.14 -13.50
C SER A 72 21.33 -4.57 -12.05
N ASN A 73 20.13 -4.29 -11.51
CA ASN A 73 19.67 -4.85 -10.23
C ASN A 73 18.78 -6.07 -10.47
N THR A 74 19.39 -7.12 -11.05
CA THR A 74 18.65 -8.31 -11.54
C THR A 74 17.80 -8.96 -10.45
N ILE A 75 18.26 -8.96 -9.20
CA ILE A 75 17.61 -9.65 -8.09
C ILE A 75 16.18 -9.13 -7.83
N VAL A 76 15.95 -7.81 -7.88
CA VAL A 76 14.61 -7.24 -7.60
C VAL A 76 13.64 -7.61 -8.74
N PHE A 77 14.12 -7.58 -9.99
CA PHE A 77 13.33 -7.97 -11.16
C PHE A 77 13.05 -9.47 -11.19
N GLU A 78 14.06 -10.31 -10.95
CA GLU A 78 13.93 -11.77 -10.84
C GLU A 78 12.91 -12.17 -9.79
N LYS A 79 12.93 -11.52 -8.61
CA LYS A 79 11.93 -11.76 -7.56
C LYS A 79 10.53 -11.35 -7.98
N ALA A 80 10.36 -10.19 -8.62
CA ALA A 80 9.06 -9.75 -9.11
C ALA A 80 8.49 -10.74 -10.13
N VAL A 81 9.30 -11.20 -11.09
CA VAL A 81 8.92 -12.22 -12.07
C VAL A 81 8.52 -13.53 -11.37
N ALA A 82 9.36 -14.02 -10.44
CA ALA A 82 9.09 -15.25 -9.71
C ALA A 82 7.77 -15.18 -8.94
N TYR A 83 7.48 -14.06 -8.26
CA TYR A 83 6.22 -13.89 -7.58
C TYR A 83 5.04 -13.84 -8.55
N VAL A 84 5.10 -13.05 -9.64
CA VAL A 84 4.01 -13.02 -10.62
C VAL A 84 3.72 -14.41 -11.15
N GLN A 85 4.74 -15.16 -11.56
CA GLN A 85 4.56 -16.53 -12.08
C GLN A 85 4.01 -17.50 -11.03
N GLN A 86 4.32 -17.30 -9.74
CA GLN A 86 3.81 -18.14 -8.65
C GLN A 86 2.30 -17.97 -8.43
N TYR A 87 1.81 -16.74 -8.41
CA TYR A 87 0.41 -16.45 -8.07
C TYR A 87 -0.49 -16.19 -9.29
N PHE A 88 0.11 -15.87 -10.44
CA PHE A 88 -0.54 -15.68 -11.73
C PHE A 88 0.14 -16.60 -12.78
N PRO A 89 -0.07 -17.92 -12.72
CA PRO A 89 0.66 -18.89 -13.55
C PRO A 89 0.40 -18.76 -15.06
N GLY A 90 -0.61 -17.99 -15.47
CA GLY A 90 -0.87 -17.59 -16.86
C GLY A 90 0.11 -16.53 -17.39
N GLU A 91 0.72 -15.74 -16.50
CA GLU A 91 1.55 -14.58 -16.83
C GLU A 91 3.03 -14.95 -17.01
N ARG A 92 3.30 -16.07 -17.70
CA ARG A 92 4.67 -16.60 -17.88
C ARG A 92 5.59 -15.68 -18.68
N SER A 93 5.00 -14.84 -19.54
CA SER A 93 5.72 -13.87 -20.36
C SER A 93 5.94 -12.52 -19.65
N PHE A 94 5.53 -12.38 -18.38
CA PHE A 94 5.77 -11.15 -17.64
C PHE A 94 7.26 -10.89 -17.46
N ASN A 95 7.70 -9.72 -17.93
CA ASN A 95 9.10 -9.28 -17.87
C ASN A 95 9.13 -7.76 -17.60
N PRO A 96 9.16 -7.34 -16.31
CA PRO A 96 9.01 -5.94 -15.96
C PRO A 96 10.16 -5.09 -16.51
N SER A 97 9.86 -3.95 -17.10
CA SER A 97 10.83 -2.92 -17.48
C SER A 97 11.09 -1.93 -16.33
N MET A 98 10.14 -1.81 -15.40
CA MET A 98 10.20 -0.89 -14.28
C MET A 98 9.62 -1.49 -13.00
N ILE A 99 10.28 -1.20 -11.86
CA ILE A 99 9.77 -1.50 -10.52
C ILE A 99 9.82 -0.24 -9.66
N ILE A 100 8.69 0.10 -9.03
CA ILE A 100 8.54 1.25 -8.15
C ILE A 100 8.19 0.74 -6.76
N THR A 101 8.92 1.18 -5.74
CA THR A 101 8.66 0.84 -4.35
C THR A 101 8.24 2.07 -3.57
N GLY A 102 7.27 1.91 -2.67
CA GLY A 102 6.88 2.87 -1.65
C GLY A 102 7.02 2.19 -0.30
N THR A 103 7.84 2.75 0.60
CA THR A 103 8.11 2.18 1.92
C THR A 103 7.68 3.16 3.00
N TRP A 104 6.82 2.71 3.89
CA TRP A 104 6.49 3.41 5.13
C TRP A 104 7.25 2.70 6.23
N TYR A 105 8.33 3.31 6.72
CA TYR A 105 9.24 2.69 7.66
C TYR A 105 9.03 3.26 9.06
N ARG A 106 8.55 2.38 9.96
CA ARG A 106 8.28 2.68 11.37
C ARG A 106 7.47 3.98 11.53
N VAL A 107 6.37 4.08 10.80
CA VAL A 107 5.51 5.28 10.80
C VAL A 107 4.51 5.23 11.96
N GLY A 108 4.36 6.38 12.62
CA GLY A 108 3.41 6.58 13.70
C GLY A 108 2.02 6.98 13.19
N ALA A 109 1.02 6.79 14.03
CA ALA A 109 -0.32 7.31 13.76
C ALA A 109 -0.43 8.80 14.12
N TYR A 110 -1.41 9.48 13.53
CA TYR A 110 -1.84 10.79 14.01
C TYR A 110 -2.27 10.74 15.49
N SER A 111 -2.04 11.73 16.36
CA SER A 111 -1.36 13.02 16.25
C SER A 111 -0.06 12.95 17.04
N TYR A 112 1.07 12.77 16.35
CA TYR A 112 2.39 12.52 16.96
C TYR A 112 2.48 11.25 17.82
N GLN A 113 1.68 10.22 17.52
CA GLN A 113 1.73 8.96 18.25
C GLN A 113 2.92 8.13 17.78
N THR A 114 3.88 7.90 18.68
CA THR A 114 5.16 7.25 18.37
C THR A 114 5.45 6.00 19.19
N ASN A 115 4.52 5.62 20.08
CA ASN A 115 4.64 4.45 20.95
C ASN A 115 4.44 3.12 20.20
N LEU A 116 3.64 3.13 19.14
CA LEU A 116 3.41 2.02 18.23
C LEU A 116 3.72 2.48 16.81
N VAL A 117 4.34 1.61 16.00
CA VAL A 117 4.75 1.94 14.65
C VAL A 117 4.37 0.85 13.64
N ASN A 118 4.11 1.27 12.40
CA ASN A 118 3.84 0.37 11.29
C ASN A 118 4.99 0.41 10.29
N THR A 119 5.35 -0.74 9.71
CA THR A 119 6.32 -0.88 8.63
C THR A 119 5.75 -1.77 7.52
N PHE A 120 5.57 -1.18 6.33
CA PHE A 120 5.03 -1.87 5.18
C PHE A 120 5.55 -1.27 3.86
N GLN A 121 5.40 -2.02 2.78
CA GLN A 121 5.80 -1.64 1.44
C GLN A 121 4.71 -1.91 0.40
N ILE A 122 4.62 -1.03 -0.59
CA ILE A 122 3.94 -1.26 -1.86
C ILE A 122 5.02 -1.38 -2.92
N ILE A 123 4.99 -2.45 -3.71
CA ILE A 123 5.85 -2.63 -4.88
C ILE A 123 4.94 -2.71 -6.10
N LEU A 124 5.20 -1.89 -7.11
CA LEU A 124 4.55 -1.93 -8.41
C LEU A 124 5.57 -2.35 -9.46
N ALA A 125 5.36 -3.49 -10.11
CA ALA A 125 6.16 -3.95 -11.23
C ALA A 125 5.35 -3.85 -12.51
N THR A 126 5.93 -3.30 -13.58
CA THR A 126 5.25 -3.12 -14.86
C THR A 126 6.16 -3.45 -16.03
N ASP A 127 5.59 -4.06 -17.06
CA ASP A 127 6.21 -4.23 -18.39
C ASP A 127 5.62 -3.25 -19.42
N GLU A 128 4.99 -2.17 -18.94
CA GLU A 128 4.27 -1.13 -19.68
C GLU A 128 2.94 -1.56 -20.30
N ILE A 129 2.66 -2.87 -20.34
CA ILE A 129 1.37 -3.42 -20.81
C ILE A 129 0.58 -3.91 -19.61
N ARG A 130 1.23 -4.72 -18.77
CA ARG A 130 0.71 -5.32 -17.54
C ARG A 130 1.39 -4.73 -16.33
N SER A 131 0.67 -4.65 -15.23
CA SER A 131 1.20 -4.17 -13.96
C SER A 131 0.75 -5.02 -12.80
N PHE A 132 1.66 -5.34 -11.89
CA PHE A 132 1.38 -6.12 -10.68
C PHE A 132 1.81 -5.38 -9.42
N ALA A 133 0.94 -5.40 -8.42
CA ALA A 133 1.16 -4.77 -7.13
C ALA A 133 1.38 -5.82 -6.02
N PHE A 134 2.48 -5.69 -5.30
CA PHE A 134 2.81 -6.49 -4.11
C PHE A 134 2.68 -5.62 -2.87
N LEU A 135 2.03 -6.15 -1.85
CA LEU A 135 1.89 -5.51 -0.55
C LEU A 135 2.67 -6.36 0.45
N PHE A 136 3.71 -5.79 1.05
CA PHE A 136 4.53 -6.46 2.04
C PHE A 136 4.40 -5.78 3.40
N TYR A 137 4.23 -6.60 4.43
CA TYR A 137 4.01 -6.15 5.80
C TYR A 137 5.11 -6.72 6.68
N ASN A 138 5.91 -5.86 7.29
CA ASN A 138 6.95 -6.28 8.23
C ASN A 138 6.44 -6.21 9.67
N ASP A 139 5.77 -5.12 10.03
CA ASP A 139 5.20 -4.93 11.37
C ASP A 139 4.00 -3.99 11.29
N LEU A 140 2.91 -4.29 11.99
CA LEU A 140 1.72 -3.47 12.07
C LEU A 140 1.23 -3.46 13.52
N GLN A 141 1.66 -2.47 14.30
CA GLN A 141 1.40 -2.41 15.72
C GLN A 141 0.10 -1.68 16.05
N TRP A 142 -0.33 -0.75 15.18
CA TRP A 142 -1.56 0.02 15.35
C TRP A 142 -2.50 -0.14 14.15
N ALA A 143 -3.82 -0.13 14.40
CA ALA A 143 -4.85 -0.33 13.37
C ALA A 143 -5.51 0.97 12.93
N SER A 144 -5.69 1.92 13.84
CA SER A 144 -6.24 3.25 13.59
C SER A 144 -5.54 4.27 14.50
N PRO A 145 -5.66 5.58 14.22
CA PRO A 145 -5.10 6.62 15.07
C PRO A 145 -5.68 6.64 16.48
N SER A 146 -6.93 6.23 16.70
CA SER A 146 -7.51 6.18 18.04
C SER A 146 -7.04 4.96 18.84
N THR A 147 -6.67 3.87 18.16
CA THR A 147 -6.10 2.67 18.79
C THR A 147 -4.60 2.84 19.02
N SER A 148 -4.23 3.68 19.98
CA SER A 148 -2.86 3.76 20.52
C SER A 148 -2.53 2.61 21.48
N SER A 149 -3.46 1.68 21.65
CA SER A 149 -3.37 0.52 22.54
C SER A 149 -3.30 -0.79 21.75
N LEU A 150 -2.63 -1.80 22.33
CA LEU A 150 -2.51 -3.13 21.72
C LEU A 150 -3.84 -3.90 21.66
N ILE A 151 -4.88 -3.39 22.33
CA ILE A 151 -6.16 -4.05 22.52
C ILE A 151 -6.96 -3.99 21.21
N GLU A 152 -7.40 -5.16 20.73
CA GLU A 152 -8.34 -5.26 19.62
C GLU A 152 -9.71 -4.76 20.10
N VAL A 153 -10.06 -3.51 19.76
CA VAL A 153 -11.38 -2.94 20.06
C VAL A 153 -12.25 -3.08 18.81
N ASN A 154 -13.38 -3.78 18.93
CA ASN A 154 -14.43 -3.80 17.91
C ASN A 154 -15.43 -2.68 18.22
N SER A 155 -14.99 -1.43 18.16
CA SER A 155 -15.90 -0.28 18.24
C SER A 155 -16.29 0.14 16.82
N SER A 156 -17.59 0.31 16.58
CA SER A 156 -18.12 0.73 15.26
C SER A 156 -17.68 2.15 14.86
N SER A 157 -17.05 2.90 15.76
CA SER A 157 -16.51 4.24 15.54
C SER A 157 -15.08 4.26 15.03
N GLU A 158 -14.32 3.16 15.16
CA GLU A 158 -12.92 3.13 14.78
C GLU A 158 -12.73 2.52 13.39
N ILE A 159 -12.32 3.36 12.45
CA ILE A 159 -12.00 2.92 11.09
C ILE A 159 -10.54 2.53 11.07
N GLY A 160 -10.27 1.23 11.01
CA GLY A 160 -8.92 0.71 10.82
C GLY A 160 -8.32 1.14 9.47
N GLY A 161 -7.02 0.93 9.31
CA GLY A 161 -6.32 1.14 8.05
C GLY A 161 -6.94 0.31 6.92
N GLN A 162 -6.98 0.88 5.72
CA GLN A 162 -7.51 0.21 4.54
C GLN A 162 -6.39 -0.29 3.63
N ALA A 163 -6.42 -1.56 3.26
CA ALA A 163 -5.47 -2.15 2.33
C ALA A 163 -6.19 -2.82 1.15
N GLY A 164 -5.59 -2.77 -0.03
CA GLY A 164 -6.16 -3.28 -1.29
C GLY A 164 -5.99 -2.30 -2.45
N PHE A 165 -6.88 -2.34 -3.44
CA PHE A 165 -6.83 -1.43 -4.60
C PHE A 165 -8.22 -1.00 -5.07
N ASN A 166 -8.26 0.11 -5.81
CA ASN A 166 -9.45 0.61 -6.50
C ASN A 166 -9.08 1.08 -7.90
N ALA A 167 -9.71 0.51 -8.93
CA ALA A 167 -9.43 0.85 -10.33
C ALA A 167 -10.09 2.17 -10.80
N GLY A 168 -11.01 2.73 -10.00
CA GLY A 168 -11.69 4.00 -10.29
C GLY A 168 -12.90 3.90 -11.22
N ASP A 169 -13.32 2.70 -11.61
CA ASP A 169 -14.52 2.45 -12.42
C ASP A 169 -15.75 2.04 -11.59
N SER A 170 -15.61 2.01 -10.26
CA SER A 170 -16.60 1.52 -9.29
C SER A 170 -16.94 0.02 -9.41
N ILE A 171 -16.24 -0.71 -10.27
CA ILE A 171 -16.48 -2.14 -10.55
C ILE A 171 -15.31 -2.97 -10.06
N ILE A 172 -14.09 -2.60 -10.44
CA ILE A 172 -12.88 -3.37 -10.15
C ILE A 172 -12.20 -2.75 -8.92
N TYR A 173 -12.25 -3.50 -7.83
CA TYR A 173 -11.57 -3.16 -6.59
C TYR A 173 -11.34 -4.43 -5.77
N GLU A 174 -10.43 -4.34 -4.82
CA GLU A 174 -10.24 -5.38 -3.81
C GLU A 174 -9.93 -4.76 -2.46
N MET A 175 -10.56 -5.30 -1.42
CA MET A 175 -10.17 -5.05 -0.03
C MET A 175 -9.47 -6.29 0.50
N LEU A 176 -8.25 -6.12 1.03
CA LEU A 176 -7.56 -7.21 1.70
C LEU A 176 -8.34 -7.69 2.94
N PRO A 177 -8.11 -8.94 3.39
CA PRO A 177 -8.65 -9.42 4.66
C PRO A 177 -8.41 -8.42 5.79
N TYR A 178 -9.40 -8.28 6.67
CA TYR A 178 -9.34 -7.40 7.84
C TYR A 178 -9.25 -5.90 7.58
N SER A 179 -9.19 -5.46 6.32
CA SER A 179 -9.16 -4.06 5.93
C SER A 179 -10.28 -3.27 6.62
N ARG A 180 -9.95 -2.09 7.12
CA ARG A 180 -10.83 -1.20 7.92
C ARG A 180 -11.24 -1.70 9.31
N THR A 181 -10.65 -2.78 9.81
CA THR A 181 -10.91 -3.30 11.17
C THR A 181 -9.65 -3.24 12.04
N SER A 182 -9.78 -3.48 13.35
CA SER A 182 -8.64 -3.61 14.28
C SER A 182 -7.71 -4.79 13.92
N TYR A 183 -8.24 -5.78 13.19
CA TYR A 183 -7.52 -6.97 12.73
C TYR A 183 -6.63 -6.71 11.50
N VAL A 184 -6.66 -5.53 10.88
CA VAL A 184 -5.78 -5.19 9.73
C VAL A 184 -4.30 -5.43 10.05
N ARG A 185 -3.92 -5.36 11.32
CA ARG A 185 -2.57 -5.68 11.82
C ARG A 185 -2.14 -7.11 11.52
N ARG A 186 -3.08 -8.03 11.30
CA ARG A 186 -2.82 -9.45 10.97
C ARG A 186 -2.31 -9.67 9.54
N LEU A 187 -2.29 -8.63 8.70
CA LEU A 187 -1.66 -8.67 7.38
C LEU A 187 -0.14 -8.93 7.44
N VAL A 188 0.50 -8.78 8.61
CA VAL A 188 1.90 -9.21 8.81
C VAL A 188 2.10 -10.73 8.70
N ASN A 189 1.02 -11.52 8.78
CA ASN A 189 1.07 -12.99 8.78
C ASN A 189 0.39 -13.61 7.54
N THR A 190 0.20 -12.82 6.47
CA THR A 190 -0.47 -13.28 5.23
C THR A 190 0.50 -13.47 4.09
#